data_AF-A0A3D0SMJ2-F1
#
_entry.id   AF-A0A3D0SMJ2-F1
#
_cell.length_a   1.000
_cell.length_b   1.000
_cell.length_c   1.000
_cell.angle_alpha   90.00
_cell.angle_beta   90.00
_cell.angle_gamma   90.00
#
_symmetry.space_group_name_H-M   'P 1'
#
loop_
_entity.id
_entity.type
_entity.pdbx_description
1 polymer ?
#
loop_
_entity_poly.entity_id
_entity_poly.type
_entity_poly.pdbx_seq_one_letter_code
_entity_poly.pdbx_strand_id
1 'polypeptide(L)'
;MSASPSSSTASSDEIPTLPALAGVFAEALPHVQQDLAARAPAPDQDQQQIAALVMQLDLQDTHSILFFGSKAQEQLTTISDNMLEGVRSKDAGPAGTALNEMLKVLRDFNLEDLDPNKKQSFFARLFGKI
;
A
#
# COMPACT_ATOMS: atom_id res chain seq x y z
N MET A 1 -47.82 54.08 -3.05
CA MET A 1 -46.39 54.39 -3.31
C MET A 1 -45.78 54.92 -2.02
N SER A 2 -44.99 54.09 -1.32
CA SER A 2 -43.70 54.47 -0.74
C SER A 2 -43.13 53.26 -0.01
N ALA A 3 -41.91 52.95 -0.41
CA ALA A 3 -41.12 51.81 0.00
C ALA A 3 -40.49 52.01 1.40
N SER A 4 -40.11 50.86 1.96
CA SER A 4 -39.27 50.49 3.12
C SER A 4 -38.33 51.54 3.77
N PRO A 5 -37.80 51.23 4.98
CA PRO A 5 -36.60 50.40 5.02
C PRO A 5 -36.67 49.24 6.03
N SER A 6 -36.23 48.09 5.54
CA SER A 6 -35.87 46.90 6.31
C SER A 6 -34.76 47.21 7.32
N SER A 7 -34.96 46.83 8.57
CA SER A 7 -33.85 46.69 9.52
C SER A 7 -33.27 45.29 9.35
N SER A 8 -32.21 45.21 8.54
CA SER A 8 -31.31 44.07 8.48
C SER A 8 -30.69 43.87 9.87
N THR A 9 -31.14 42.86 10.61
CA THR A 9 -30.46 42.41 11.81
C THR A 9 -29.38 41.42 11.38
N ALA A 10 -28.16 41.94 11.45
CA ALA A 10 -26.86 41.30 11.42
C ALA A 10 -26.88 39.76 11.51
N SER A 11 -26.40 39.13 10.43
CA SER A 11 -25.71 37.86 10.47
C SER A 11 -24.65 37.93 11.56
N SER A 12 -24.93 37.32 12.71
CA SER A 12 -23.97 37.06 13.76
C SER A 12 -23.53 35.63 13.56
N ASP A 13 -22.24 35.42 13.31
CA ASP A 13 -21.59 34.12 13.34
C ASP A 13 -21.89 33.41 14.67
N GLU A 14 -22.98 32.65 14.74
CA GLU A 14 -23.11 31.59 15.73
C GLU A 14 -22.19 30.47 15.25
N ILE A 15 -21.00 30.38 15.86
CA ILE A 15 -20.34 29.09 16.01
C ILE A 15 -21.44 28.16 16.53
N PRO A 16 -21.80 27.06 15.84
CA PRO A 16 -22.80 26.15 16.34
C PRO A 16 -22.35 25.75 17.73
N THR A 17 -23.10 26.18 18.75
CA THR A 17 -22.87 25.74 20.12
C THR A 17 -23.04 24.24 20.04
N LEU A 18 -21.93 23.50 20.15
CA LEU A 18 -21.95 22.05 20.05
C LEU A 18 -23.09 21.60 20.99
N PRO A 19 -24.11 20.88 20.49
CA PRO A 19 -25.08 20.29 21.40
C PRO A 19 -24.27 19.53 22.43
N ALA A 20 -24.60 19.68 23.72
CA ALA A 20 -23.87 19.02 24.79
C ALA A 20 -23.66 17.56 24.36
N LEU A 21 -22.41 17.17 24.09
CA LEU A 21 -22.10 15.91 23.38
C LEU A 21 -22.79 14.72 24.09
N ALA A 22 -22.91 14.81 25.41
CA ALA A 22 -23.67 13.87 26.22
C ALA A 22 -25.14 13.68 25.77
N GLY A 23 -25.85 14.74 25.39
CA GLY A 23 -27.23 14.68 24.93
C GLY A 23 -27.39 13.96 23.59
N VAL A 24 -26.51 14.23 22.62
CA VAL A 24 -26.54 13.53 21.32
C VAL A 24 -26.20 12.05 21.44
N PHE A 25 -25.26 11.69 22.32
CA PHE A 25 -24.94 10.29 22.60
C PHE A 25 -26.07 9.60 23.38
N ALA A 26 -26.69 10.28 24.35
CA ALA A 26 -27.80 9.73 25.14
C ALA A 26 -29.00 9.37 24.26
N GLU A 27 -29.31 10.19 23.25
CA GLU A 27 -30.39 9.90 22.29
C GLU A 27 -30.02 8.78 21.31
N ALA A 28 -28.74 8.56 21.05
CA ALA A 28 -28.26 7.47 20.20
C ALA A 28 -28.21 6.11 20.92
N LEU A 29 -28.08 6.07 22.25
CA LEU A 29 -27.95 4.82 23.02
C LEU A 29 -29.09 3.81 22.80
N PRO A 30 -30.39 4.19 22.81
CA PRO A 30 -31.48 3.26 22.53
C PRO A 30 -31.37 2.62 21.15
N HIS A 31 -30.95 3.39 20.15
CA HIS A 31 -30.77 2.92 18.78
C HIS A 31 -29.61 1.94 18.66
N VAL A 32 -28.47 2.22 19.32
CA VAL A 32 -27.32 1.30 19.36
C VAL A 32 -27.71 -0.01 20.05
N GLN A 33 -28.43 0.06 21.17
CA GLN A 33 -28.85 -1.13 21.89
C GLN A 33 -29.81 -2.01 21.07
N GLN A 34 -30.72 -1.37 20.33
CA GLN A 34 -31.66 -2.04 19.45
C GLN A 34 -30.96 -2.70 18.25
N ASP A 35 -29.96 -2.04 17.66
CA ASP A 35 -29.16 -2.59 16.56
C ASP A 35 -28.34 -3.81 17.03
N LEU A 36 -27.71 -3.71 18.21
CA LEU A 36 -26.97 -4.84 18.80
C LEU A 36 -27.90 -6.02 19.14
N ALA A 37 -29.12 -5.76 19.59
CA ALA A 37 -30.12 -6.81 19.88
C ALA A 37 -30.66 -7.48 18.61
N ALA A 38 -30.73 -6.74 17.50
CA ALA A 38 -31.17 -7.26 16.21
C ALA A 38 -30.06 -8.03 15.45
N ARG A 39 -28.78 -7.80 15.80
CA ARG A 39 -27.65 -8.42 15.13
C ARG A 39 -27.44 -9.86 15.61
N ALA A 40 -27.26 -10.78 14.67
CA ALA A 40 -26.82 -12.14 14.99
C ALA A 40 -25.42 -12.09 15.66
N PRO A 41 -25.16 -12.95 16.67
CA PRO A 41 -23.84 -13.03 17.27
C PRO A 41 -22.80 -13.36 16.21
N ALA A 42 -21.58 -12.88 16.41
CA ALA A 42 -20.47 -13.27 15.55
C ALA A 42 -20.31 -14.80 15.56
N PRO A 43 -19.96 -15.43 14.42
CA PRO A 43 -19.67 -16.86 14.37
C PRO A 43 -18.69 -17.26 15.46
N ASP A 44 -18.84 -18.45 16.03
CA ASP A 44 -17.96 -18.93 17.12
C ASP A 44 -16.47 -18.91 16.73
N GLN A 45 -16.17 -19.09 15.43
CA GLN A 45 -14.83 -19.02 14.87
C GLN A 45 -14.18 -17.63 15.01
N ASP A 46 -14.99 -16.57 15.05
CA ASP A 46 -14.53 -15.18 15.08
C ASP A 46 -14.45 -14.64 16.52
N GLN A 47 -15.14 -15.27 17.49
CA GLN A 47 -15.19 -14.79 18.87
C GLN A 47 -13.81 -14.65 19.51
N GLN A 48 -12.90 -15.58 19.23
CA GLN A 48 -11.51 -15.51 19.72
C GLN A 48 -10.76 -14.31 19.14
N GLN A 49 -10.96 -14.02 17.86
CA GLN A 49 -10.32 -12.87 17.19
C GLN A 49 -10.90 -11.56 17.70
N ILE A 50 -12.22 -11.50 17.89
CA ILE A 50 -12.90 -10.34 18.47
C ILE A 50 -12.39 -10.08 19.88
N ALA A 51 -12.27 -11.12 20.73
CA ALA A 51 -11.72 -10.97 22.06
C ALA A 51 -10.28 -10.41 22.03
N ALA A 52 -9.43 -10.91 21.13
CA ALA A 52 -8.07 -10.41 20.96
C ALA A 52 -8.03 -8.95 20.45
N LEU A 53 -8.99 -8.53 19.62
CA LEU A 53 -9.12 -7.14 19.17
C LEU A 53 -9.59 -6.22 20.30
N VAL A 54 -10.55 -6.66 21.12
CA VAL A 54 -11.02 -5.91 22.29
C VAL A 54 -9.90 -5.69 23.30
N MET A 55 -9.02 -6.69 23.50
CA MET A 55 -7.85 -6.55 24.38
C MET A 55 -6.82 -5.51 23.91
N GLN A 56 -6.85 -5.09 22.64
CA GLN A 56 -5.97 -4.05 22.10
C GLN A 56 -6.51 -2.64 22.33
N LEU A 57 -7.77 -2.51 22.76
CA LEU A 57 -8.44 -1.24 22.97
C LEU A 57 -8.62 -0.98 24.47
N ASP A 58 -7.96 0.05 24.98
CA ASP A 58 -8.21 0.62 26.31
C ASP A 58 -9.02 1.91 26.16
N LEU A 59 -10.26 1.91 26.68
CA LEU A 59 -11.17 3.05 26.59
C LEU A 59 -10.79 4.21 27.52
N GLN A 60 -9.89 3.98 28.48
CA GLN A 60 -9.39 5.01 29.40
C GLN A 60 -8.16 5.72 28.84
N ASP A 61 -7.56 5.18 27.77
CA ASP A 61 -6.41 5.75 27.09
C ASP A 61 -6.80 6.28 25.70
N THR A 62 -6.82 7.60 25.56
CA THR A 62 -7.08 8.27 24.28
C THR A 62 -6.09 7.86 23.19
N HIS A 63 -4.82 7.57 23.53
CA HIS A 63 -3.86 7.07 22.54
C HIS A 63 -4.30 5.70 22.00
N SER A 64 -4.69 4.76 22.86
CA SER A 64 -5.22 3.46 22.43
C SER A 64 -6.40 3.61 21.45
N ILE A 65 -7.35 4.49 21.76
CA ILE A 65 -8.51 4.77 20.88
C ILE A 65 -8.04 5.35 19.53
N LEU A 66 -7.14 6.34 19.55
CA LEU A 66 -6.65 7.00 18.33
C LEU A 66 -5.87 6.04 17.41
N PHE A 67 -5.11 5.11 17.98
CA PHE A 67 -4.29 4.17 17.22
C PHE A 67 -4.97 2.82 16.94
N PHE A 68 -6.16 2.58 17.48
CA PHE A 68 -6.92 1.36 17.22
C PHE A 68 -7.12 1.13 15.71
N GLY A 69 -6.75 -0.07 15.24
CA GLY A 69 -6.87 -0.45 13.83
C GLY A 69 -5.70 -0.03 12.92
N SER A 70 -4.76 0.81 13.38
CA SER A 70 -3.57 1.19 12.61
C SER A 70 -2.75 -0.01 12.10
N LYS A 71 -2.60 -1.04 12.93
CA LYS A 71 -1.91 -2.29 12.57
C LYS A 71 -2.57 -3.02 11.39
N ALA A 72 -3.90 -3.03 11.32
CA ALA A 72 -4.61 -3.66 10.21
C ALA A 72 -4.38 -2.89 8.90
N GLN A 73 -4.34 -1.55 8.97
CA GLN A 73 -4.02 -0.69 7.83
C GLN A 73 -2.56 -0.85 7.36
N GLU A 74 -1.63 -1.00 8.31
CA GLU A 74 -0.23 -1.32 8.02
C GLU A 74 -0.11 -2.67 7.30
N GLN A 75 -0.79 -3.71 7.80
CA GLN A 75 -0.79 -5.03 7.18
C GLN A 75 -1.32 -5.01 5.74
N LEU A 76 -2.37 -4.25 5.44
CA LEU A 76 -2.89 -4.11 4.07
C LEU A 76 -1.86 -3.44 3.14
N THR A 77 -1.11 -2.46 3.65
CA THR A 77 -0.01 -1.83 2.92
C THR A 77 1.08 -2.85 2.61
N THR A 78 1.54 -3.61 3.61
CA THR A 78 2.55 -4.66 3.44
C THR A 78 2.11 -5.74 2.46
N ILE A 79 0.84 -6.16 2.52
CA ILE A 79 0.29 -7.13 1.57
C ILE A 79 0.35 -6.56 0.14
N SER A 80 0.03 -5.28 -0.04
CA SER A 80 0.08 -4.60 -1.33
C SER A 80 1.51 -4.54 -1.87
N ASP A 81 2.50 -4.22 -1.03
CA ASP A 81 3.92 -4.21 -1.41
C ASP A 81 4.41 -5.60 -1.83
N ASN A 82 4.07 -6.63 -1.04
CA ASN A 82 4.40 -8.03 -1.36
C ASN A 82 3.74 -8.49 -2.67
N MET A 83 2.53 -8.04 -2.96
CA MET A 83 1.87 -8.30 -4.24
C MET A 83 2.61 -7.64 -5.41
N LEU A 84 3.04 -6.38 -5.26
CA LEU A 84 3.81 -5.66 -6.29
C LEU A 84 5.18 -6.32 -6.54
N GLU A 85 5.88 -6.73 -5.48
CA GLU A 85 7.13 -7.46 -5.59
C GLU A 85 6.93 -8.82 -6.27
N GLY A 86 5.87 -9.54 -5.91
CA GLY A 86 5.49 -10.81 -6.54
C GLY A 86 5.24 -10.68 -8.04
N VAL A 87 4.54 -9.63 -8.49
CA VAL A 87 4.32 -9.33 -9.92
C VAL A 87 5.63 -8.99 -10.60
N ARG A 88 6.44 -8.10 -10.03
CA ARG A 88 7.74 -7.73 -10.58
C ARG A 88 8.68 -8.92 -10.73
N SER A 89 8.75 -9.80 -9.73
CA SER A 89 9.55 -11.02 -9.78
C SER A 89 9.02 -12.02 -10.80
N LYS A 90 7.70 -12.10 -10.97
CA LYS A 90 7.07 -12.97 -11.98
C LYS A 90 7.31 -12.46 -13.40
N ASP A 91 7.23 -11.15 -13.62
CA ASP A 91 7.45 -10.50 -14.92
C ASP A 91 8.94 -10.42 -15.29
N ALA A 92 9.84 -10.29 -14.31
CA ALA A 92 11.28 -10.26 -14.53
C ALA A 92 11.92 -11.64 -14.78
N GLY A 93 11.21 -12.76 -14.59
CA GLY A 93 11.75 -14.12 -14.61
C GLY A 93 12.50 -14.53 -15.91
N PRO A 94 11.88 -15.22 -16.89
CA PRO A 94 12.57 -15.65 -18.11
C PRO A 94 13.09 -14.47 -18.97
N ALA A 95 12.38 -13.33 -18.93
CA ALA A 95 12.73 -12.14 -19.70
C ALA A 95 14.03 -11.46 -19.21
N GLY A 96 14.24 -11.40 -17.89
CA GLY A 96 15.50 -10.89 -17.33
C GLY A 96 16.68 -11.81 -17.61
N THR A 97 16.44 -13.13 -17.60
CA THR A 97 17.44 -14.14 -17.96
C THR A 97 17.84 -14.03 -19.44
N ALA A 98 16.86 -13.88 -20.34
CA ALA A 98 17.08 -13.69 -21.77
C ALA A 98 17.85 -12.40 -22.11
N LEU A 99 17.59 -11.30 -21.39
CA LEU A 99 18.35 -10.06 -21.53
C LEU A 99 19.82 -10.24 -21.10
N ASN A 100 20.05 -10.94 -20.00
CA ASN A 100 21.40 -11.22 -19.50
C ASN A 100 22.20 -12.13 -20.45
N GLU A 101 21.56 -13.16 -21.02
CA GLU A 101 22.17 -13.99 -22.06
C GLU A 101 22.52 -13.17 -23.32
N MET A 102 21.62 -12.29 -23.76
CA MET A 102 21.88 -11.43 -24.91
C MET A 102 23.07 -10.49 -24.68
N LEU A 103 23.19 -9.90 -23.48
CA LEU A 103 24.33 -9.05 -23.10
C LEU A 103 25.64 -9.84 -23.00
N LYS A 104 25.58 -11.11 -22.56
CA LYS A 104 26.74 -12.00 -22.51
C LYS A 104 27.25 -12.31 -23.92
N VAL A 105 26.36 -12.69 -24.83
CA VAL A 105 26.71 -12.93 -26.26
C VAL A 105 27.31 -11.67 -26.88
N LEU A 106 26.74 -10.50 -26.62
CA LEU A 106 27.26 -9.24 -27.16
C LEU A 106 28.66 -8.91 -26.64
N ARG A 107 28.97 -9.19 -25.37
CA ARG A 107 30.32 -8.99 -24.81
C ARG A 107 31.34 -9.98 -25.37
N ASP A 108 30.94 -11.23 -25.58
CA ASP A 108 31.81 -12.27 -26.15
C ASP A 108 32.14 -11.98 -27.62
N PHE A 109 31.21 -11.35 -28.36
CA PHE A 109 31.38 -11.07 -29.79
C PHE A 109 32.24 -9.84 -30.14
N ASN A 110 32.71 -9.03 -29.18
CA ASN A 110 33.16 -7.65 -29.50
C ASN A 110 34.64 -7.32 -29.36
N LEU A 111 35.55 -8.18 -28.89
CA LEU A 111 36.92 -7.69 -28.58
C LEU A 111 38.08 -8.56 -29.09
N GLU A 112 37.97 -9.88 -29.16
CA GLU A 112 39.12 -10.72 -29.58
C GLU A 112 39.07 -11.24 -31.02
N ASP A 113 37.90 -11.31 -31.67
CA ASP A 113 37.75 -11.98 -32.98
C ASP A 113 37.72 -11.04 -34.20
N LEU A 114 37.78 -9.72 -34.00
CA LEU A 114 37.85 -8.73 -35.08
C LEU A 114 39.21 -8.00 -35.13
N ASP A 115 40.33 -8.72 -34.93
CA ASP A 115 41.65 -8.23 -35.35
C ASP A 115 42.05 -8.84 -36.73
N PRO A 116 41.66 -8.20 -37.85
CA PRO A 116 41.99 -8.65 -39.20
C PRO A 116 43.50 -8.53 -39.54
N ASN A 117 44.36 -8.10 -38.61
CA ASN A 117 45.80 -7.95 -38.84
C ASN A 117 46.67 -9.11 -38.31
N LYS A 118 46.08 -10.24 -37.88
CA LYS A 118 46.88 -11.41 -37.43
C LYS A 118 47.51 -12.15 -38.62
N LYS A 119 48.67 -11.65 -39.07
CA LYS A 119 49.52 -12.19 -40.14
C LYS A 119 50.00 -13.60 -39.80
N GLN A 120 49.32 -14.62 -40.32
CA GLN A 120 49.77 -16.00 -40.34
C GLN A 120 50.94 -16.15 -41.34
N SER A 121 52.17 -15.92 -40.91
CA SER A 121 53.34 -16.06 -41.81
C SER A 121 54.58 -16.70 -41.17
N PHE A 122 54.55 -16.96 -39.86
CA PHE A 122 55.72 -17.51 -39.15
C PHE A 122 55.88 -19.03 -39.33
N PHE A 123 54.78 -19.79 -39.28
CA PHE A 123 54.84 -21.26 -39.40
C PHE A 123 54.93 -21.75 -40.85
N ALA A 124 54.32 -21.04 -41.80
CA ALA A 124 54.38 -21.38 -43.23
C ALA A 124 55.81 -21.29 -43.82
N ARG A 125 56.69 -20.48 -43.20
CA ARG A 125 58.05 -20.25 -43.68
C ARG A 125 59.05 -21.33 -43.22
N LEU A 126 58.69 -22.14 -42.23
CA LEU A 126 59.56 -23.18 -41.66
C LEU A 126 59.33 -24.57 -42.27
N PHE A 127 58.15 -24.84 -42.84
CA PHE A 127 57.81 -26.14 -43.44
C PHE A 127 57.97 -26.21 -44.96
N GLY A 128 58.42 -25.13 -45.62
CA GLY A 128 58.63 -25.09 -47.07
C GLY A 128 60.00 -25.59 -47.55
N LYS A 129 60.81 -26.18 -46.66
CA LYS A 129 62.17 -26.64 -47.01
C LYS A 129 62.61 -27.86 -46.18
N ILE A 130 61.85 -28.95 -46.29
CA ILE A 130 62.32 -30.33 -46.10
C ILE A 130 61.62 -31.19 -47.16
#